data_AF-A0A4Q7ZLU7-F1
#
_entry.id   AF-A0A4Q7ZLU7-F1
#
_cell.length_a   1.000
_cell.length_b   1.000
_cell.length_c   1.000
_cell.angle_alpha   90.00
_cell.angle_beta   90.00
_cell.angle_gamma   90.00
#
_symmetry.space_group_name_H-M   'P 1'
#
loop_
_entity.id
_entity.type
_entity.pdbx_description
1 polymer ?
#
loop_
_entity_poly.entity_id
_entity_poly.type
_entity_poly.pdbx_seq_one_letter_code
_entity_poly.pdbx_strand_id
1 'polypeptide(L)'
;MTVRSRWFTSKRYGGQHDVVGFVGVFGLLFLFAGYAIFDSSYLMSNACFGTGGQMVCPTSGPYWARPLPGAAAVLGLLSGLAGILVGRPVRTPALIAGFTLTAAGLIGSWLMAPG
;
A
#
# COMPACT_ATOMS: atom_id res chain seq x y z
N MET A 1 -16.74 34.14 -15.07
CA MET A 1 -17.55 32.91 -14.88
C MET A 1 -16.64 31.83 -14.30
N THR A 2 -16.70 31.57 -13.00
CA THR A 2 -15.97 30.46 -12.38
C THR A 2 -16.79 29.19 -12.57
N VAL A 3 -16.25 28.23 -13.33
CA VAL A 3 -16.82 26.90 -13.50
C VAL A 3 -16.73 26.21 -12.14
N ARG A 4 -17.73 26.38 -11.27
CA ARG A 4 -17.90 25.58 -10.05
C ARG A 4 -18.11 24.15 -10.52
N SER A 5 -17.05 23.34 -10.50
CA SER A 5 -17.16 21.94 -10.89
C SER A 5 -18.14 21.25 -9.93
N ARG A 6 -19.26 20.76 -10.47
CA ARG A 6 -20.34 20.09 -9.70
C ARG A 6 -19.88 18.77 -9.06
N TRP A 7 -18.64 18.36 -9.32
CA TRP A 7 -18.02 17.19 -8.70
C TRP A 7 -17.93 17.32 -7.18
N PHE A 8 -17.57 18.50 -6.67
CA PHE A 8 -17.31 18.74 -5.24
C PHE A 8 -18.57 18.98 -4.38
N THR A 9 -19.77 18.83 -4.93
CA THR A 9 -21.03 19.01 -4.21
C THR A 9 -22.00 17.83 -4.36
N SER A 10 -21.54 16.72 -4.95
CA SER A 10 -22.38 15.52 -5.08
C SER A 10 -22.48 14.77 -3.74
N LYS A 11 -23.69 14.24 -3.43
CA LYS A 11 -23.92 13.37 -2.26
C LYS A 11 -22.91 12.19 -2.18
N ARG A 12 -22.33 11.81 -3.32
CA ARG A 12 -21.36 10.71 -3.49
C ARG A 12 -19.96 11.04 -2.95
N TYR A 13 -19.49 12.28 -3.09
CA TYR A 13 -18.12 12.67 -2.77
C TYR A 13 -17.98 13.65 -1.59
N GLY A 14 -19.08 14.28 -1.17
CA GLY A 14 -19.06 15.28 -0.09
C GLY A 14 -18.55 16.64 -0.57
N GLY A 15 -18.16 17.49 0.36
CA GLY A 15 -17.63 18.83 0.07
C GLY A 15 -16.18 18.81 -0.43
N GLN A 16 -15.67 19.98 -0.86
CA GLN A 16 -14.27 20.13 -1.30
C GLN A 16 -13.26 19.60 -0.27
N HIS A 17 -13.44 19.90 1.02
CA HIS A 17 -12.54 19.45 2.08
C HIS A 17 -12.51 17.91 2.23
N ASP A 18 -13.65 17.24 2.05
CA ASP A 18 -13.73 15.78 2.09
C ASP A 18 -12.94 15.16 0.92
N VAL A 19 -12.97 15.79 -0.26
CA VAL A 19 -12.24 15.30 -1.43
C VAL A 19 -10.74 15.56 -1.29
N VAL A 20 -10.34 16.76 -0.86
CA VAL A 20 -8.92 17.11 -0.66
C VAL A 20 -8.28 16.24 0.42
N GLY A 21 -8.94 16.08 1.58
CA GLY A 21 -8.45 15.22 2.65
C GLY A 21 -8.30 13.77 2.20
N PHE A 22 -9.24 13.29 1.39
CA PHE A 22 -9.17 11.93 0.84
C PHE A 22 -8.03 11.74 -0.16
N VAL A 23 -7.83 12.68 -1.08
CA VAL A 23 -6.70 12.62 -2.04
C VAL A 23 -5.37 12.64 -1.29
N GLY A 24 -5.25 13.45 -0.23
CA GLY A 24 -4.06 13.46 0.63
C GLY A 24 -3.82 12.12 1.33
N VAL A 25 -4.86 11.54 1.94
CA VAL A 25 -4.77 10.24 2.63
C VAL A 25 -4.51 9.10 1.66
N PHE A 26 -5.09 9.12 0.46
CA PHE A 26 -4.80 8.16 -0.60
C PHE A 26 -3.35 8.30 -1.09
N GLY A 27 -2.84 9.52 -1.22
CA GLY A 27 -1.44 9.77 -1.55
C GLY A 27 -0.48 9.17 -0.50
N LEU A 28 -0.81 9.30 0.78
CA LEU A 28 -0.09 8.63 1.87
C LEU A 28 -0.14 7.11 1.75
N LEU A 29 -1.31 6.53 1.46
CA LEU A 29 -1.44 5.08 1.23
C LEU A 29 -0.59 4.63 0.04
N PHE A 30 -0.56 5.40 -1.04
CA PHE A 30 0.23 5.11 -2.23
C PHE A 30 1.74 5.10 -1.91
N LEU A 31 2.23 6.11 -1.20
CA LEU A 31 3.63 6.17 -0.76
C LEU A 31 3.98 5.01 0.17
N PHE A 32 3.09 4.69 1.12
CA PHE A 32 3.29 3.60 2.06
C PHE A 32 3.32 2.23 1.37
N ALA A 33 2.41 2.00 0.42
CA ALA A 33 2.40 0.79 -0.38
C ALA A 33 3.62 0.70 -1.31
N GLY A 34 4.03 1.83 -1.91
CA GLY A 34 5.28 1.90 -2.67
C GLY A 34 6.50 1.49 -1.84
N TYR A 35 6.61 2.02 -0.62
CA TYR A 35 7.65 1.64 0.33
C TYR A 35 7.61 0.15 0.67
N ALA A 36 6.44 -0.39 1.00
CA ALA A 36 6.28 -1.81 1.32
C ALA A 36 6.61 -2.73 0.13
N ILE A 37 6.24 -2.36 -1.10
CA ILE A 37 6.58 -3.11 -2.31
C ILE A 37 8.10 -3.08 -2.54
N PHE A 38 8.73 -1.93 -2.36
CA PHE A 38 10.18 -1.79 -2.52
C PHE A 38 10.93 -2.66 -1.51
N ASP A 39 10.53 -2.60 -0.23
CA ASP A 39 11.04 -3.47 0.84
C ASP A 39 10.85 -4.97 0.51
N SER A 40 9.65 -5.34 0.05
CA SER A 40 9.32 -6.71 -0.36
C SER A 40 10.15 -7.19 -1.56
N SER A 41 10.54 -6.29 -2.47
CA SER A 41 11.34 -6.65 -3.64
C SER A 41 12.77 -7.07 -3.27
N TYR A 42 13.32 -6.54 -2.16
CA TYR A 42 14.58 -7.02 -1.61
C TYR A 42 14.47 -8.47 -1.14
N LEU A 43 13.31 -8.88 -0.61
CA LEU A 43 13.05 -10.28 -0.25
C LEU A 43 12.89 -11.20 -1.47
N MET A 44 12.48 -10.68 -2.63
CA MET A 44 12.38 -11.48 -3.84
C MET A 44 13.73 -11.70 -4.53
N SER A 45 14.76 -10.94 -4.16
CA SER A 45 16.10 -11.10 -4.71
C SER A 45 16.74 -12.41 -4.23
N ASN A 46 17.16 -13.25 -5.18
CA ASN A 46 17.97 -14.44 -4.90
C ASN A 46 19.47 -14.12 -4.77
N ALA A 47 19.86 -12.84 -4.91
CA ALA A 47 21.24 -12.43 -4.75
C ALA A 47 21.60 -12.41 -3.26
N CYS A 48 22.22 -13.49 -2.78
CA CYS A 48 22.88 -13.45 -1.48
C CYS A 48 24.18 -12.64 -1.64
N PHE A 49 24.35 -11.60 -0.83
CA PHE A 49 25.58 -10.80 -0.86
C PHE A 49 26.61 -11.47 0.05
N GLY A 50 27.78 -11.75 -0.50
CA GLY A 50 28.89 -12.37 0.23
C GLY A 50 30.14 -11.51 0.13
N THR A 51 30.53 -10.88 1.23
CA THR A 51 31.88 -10.34 1.40
C THR A 51 32.55 -11.11 2.54
N GLY A 52 33.51 -11.97 2.22
CA GLY A 52 34.39 -12.60 3.22
C GLY A 52 33.92 -13.92 3.84
N GLY A 53 33.15 -14.75 3.13
CA GLY A 53 32.86 -16.14 3.54
C GLY A 53 31.54 -16.39 4.28
N GLN A 54 30.74 -15.35 4.53
CA GLN A 54 29.35 -15.48 4.96
C GLN A 54 28.41 -15.02 3.84
N MET A 55 27.49 -15.89 3.42
CA MET A 55 26.40 -15.51 2.52
C MET A 55 25.28 -14.90 3.35
N VAL A 56 25.03 -13.60 3.18
CA VAL A 56 23.84 -12.95 3.74
C VAL A 56 22.75 -13.00 2.67
N CYS A 57 21.82 -13.94 2.84
CA CYS A 57 20.65 -14.04 1.97
C CYS A 57 19.55 -13.12 2.51
N PRO A 58 18.87 -12.34 1.65
CA PRO A 58 17.91 -11.33 2.09
C PRO A 58 16.62 -11.92 2.70
N THR A 59 16.42 -13.25 2.74
CA THR A 59 15.24 -13.87 3.34
C THR A 59 15.57 -15.09 4.19
N SER A 60 14.89 -15.25 5.32
CA SER A 60 14.90 -16.47 6.14
C SER A 60 13.67 -17.38 5.90
N GLY A 61 12.70 -16.96 5.07
CA GLY A 61 11.41 -17.62 4.86
C GLY A 61 11.30 -18.51 3.61
N PRO A 62 10.21 -19.31 3.50
CA PRO A 62 9.98 -20.18 2.36
C PRO A 62 9.72 -19.37 1.07
N TYR A 63 10.28 -19.85 -0.05
CA TYR A 63 10.24 -19.18 -1.35
C TYR A 63 8.81 -18.84 -1.84
N TRP A 64 7.82 -19.67 -1.51
CA TRP A 64 6.42 -19.46 -1.88
C TRP A 64 5.74 -18.31 -1.11
N ALA A 65 6.29 -17.92 0.05
CA ALA A 65 5.74 -16.84 0.88
C ALA A 65 6.32 -15.46 0.56
N ARG A 66 7.46 -15.40 -0.14
CA ARG A 66 8.13 -14.16 -0.57
C ARG A 66 7.26 -13.15 -1.33
N PRO A 67 6.30 -13.52 -2.19
CA PRO A 67 5.44 -12.55 -2.86
C PRO A 67 4.31 -12.00 -1.97
N LEU A 68 3.97 -12.66 -0.86
CA LEU A 68 2.81 -12.30 -0.05
C LEU A 68 2.87 -10.86 0.50
N PRO A 69 4.01 -10.37 1.00
CA PRO A 69 4.13 -8.99 1.48
C PRO A 69 3.83 -7.94 0.40
N GLY A 70 4.43 -8.09 -0.78
CA GLY A 70 4.21 -7.21 -1.92
C GLY A 70 2.78 -7.29 -2.44
N ALA A 71 2.21 -8.49 -2.51
CA ALA A 71 0.83 -8.70 -2.92
C ALA A 71 -0.17 -8.03 -1.95
N ALA A 72 0.08 -8.09 -0.63
CA ALA A 72 -0.74 -7.42 0.38
C ALA A 72 -0.71 -5.89 0.22
N ALA A 73 0.45 -5.30 -0.06
CA ALA A 73 0.58 -3.87 -0.35
C ALA A 73 -0.17 -3.46 -1.63
N VAL A 74 -0.08 -4.26 -2.69
CA VAL A 74 -0.83 -4.02 -3.94
C VAL A 74 -2.34 -4.12 -3.69
N LEU A 75 -2.80 -5.13 -2.96
CA LEU A 75 -4.22 -5.28 -2.59
C LEU A 75 -4.72 -4.11 -1.76
N GLY A 76 -3.89 -3.60 -0.84
CA GLY A 76 -4.22 -2.42 -0.05
C GLY A 76 -4.38 -1.16 -0.90
N LEU A 77 -3.52 -0.99 -1.91
CA LEU A 77 -3.61 0.13 -2.86
C LEU A 77 -4.88 0.01 -3.73
N LEU A 78 -5.21 -1.21 -4.19
CA LEU A 78 -6.43 -1.48 -4.96
C LEU A 78 -7.71 -1.23 -4.15
N SER A 79 -7.73 -1.57 -2.86
CA SER A 79 -8.89 -1.28 -2.02
C SER A 79 -9.09 0.22 -1.82
N GLY A 80 -8.00 0.97 -1.63
CA GLY A 80 -8.03 2.43 -1.60
C GLY A 80 -8.57 3.03 -2.91
N LEU A 81 -8.13 2.48 -4.05
CA LEU A 81 -8.56 2.90 -5.40
C LEU A 81 -10.05 2.62 -5.65
N ALA A 82 -10.52 1.44 -5.24
CA ALA A 82 -11.94 1.08 -5.27
C ALA A 82 -12.78 2.03 -4.39
N GLY A 83 -12.25 2.43 -3.23
CA GLY A 83 -12.87 3.45 -2.37
C GLY A 83 -13.09 4.79 -3.05
N ILE A 84 -12.18 5.22 -3.93
CA ILE A 84 -12.34 6.44 -4.75
C ILE A 84 -13.48 6.28 -5.74
N LEU A 85 -13.54 5.13 -6.42
CA LEU A 85 -14.53 4.88 -7.46
C LEU A 85 -15.94 4.77 -6.89
N VAL A 86 -16.12 4.11 -5.74
CA VAL A 86 -17.44 3.90 -5.13
C VAL A 86 -17.95 5.19 -4.48
N GLY A 87 -17.10 5.90 -3.72
CA GLY A 87 -17.51 7.06 -2.94
C GLY A 87 -18.18 6.69 -1.60
N ARG A 88 -18.91 7.62 -0.99
CA ARG A 88 -19.58 7.37 0.31
C ARG A 88 -20.72 6.33 0.18
N PRO A 89 -20.93 5.49 1.20
CA PRO A 89 -20.23 5.44 2.51
C PRO A 89 -18.97 4.57 2.51
N VAL A 90 -18.68 3.86 1.42
CA VAL A 90 -17.64 2.81 1.34
C VAL A 90 -16.21 3.36 1.28
N ARG A 91 -16.06 4.64 0.91
CA ARG A 91 -14.76 5.33 0.77
C ARG A 91 -13.85 5.21 1.99
N THR A 92 -14.36 5.50 3.18
CA THR A 92 -13.58 5.49 4.43
C THR A 92 -13.17 4.08 4.86
N PRO A 93 -14.07 3.08 4.95
CA PRO A 93 -13.66 1.72 5.30
C PRO A 93 -12.72 1.10 4.26
N ALA A 94 -12.84 1.47 2.98
CA ALA A 94 -11.92 1.00 1.93
C ALA A 94 -10.48 1.54 2.11
N LEU A 95 -10.32 2.79 2.55
CA LEU A 95 -9.01 3.33 2.93
C LEU A 95 -8.43 2.63 4.15
N ILE A 96 -9.24 2.42 5.20
CA ILE A 96 -8.80 1.73 6.41
C ILE A 96 -8.31 0.32 6.05
N ALA A 97 -9.09 -0.42 5.28
CA ALA A 97 -8.70 -1.73 4.77
C ALA A 97 -7.38 -1.66 3.98
N GLY A 98 -7.22 -0.63 3.15
CA GLY A 98 -6.01 -0.41 2.36
C GLY A 98 -4.75 -0.22 3.21
N PHE A 99 -4.84 0.64 4.24
CA PHE A 99 -3.75 0.83 5.19
C PHE A 99 -3.44 -0.43 5.98
N THR A 100 -4.47 -1.16 6.45
CA THR A 100 -4.26 -2.39 7.22
C THR A 100 -3.58 -3.48 6.40
N LEU A 101 -3.95 -3.65 5.13
CA LEU A 101 -3.35 -4.64 4.24
C LEU A 101 -1.89 -4.29 3.93
N THR A 102 -1.63 -3.00 3.66
CA THR A 102 -0.28 -2.53 3.40
C THR A 102 0.63 -2.67 4.63
N ALA A 103 0.09 -2.38 5.82
CA ALA A 103 0.83 -2.55 7.08
C ALA A 103 1.12 -4.02 7.37
N ALA A 104 0.14 -4.91 7.15
CA ALA A 104 0.35 -6.35 7.27
C ALA A 104 1.41 -6.86 6.29
N GLY A 105 1.42 -6.36 5.06
CA GLY A 105 2.47 -6.63 4.08
C GLY A 105 3.84 -6.19 4.57
N LEU A 106 3.96 -4.97 5.10
CA LEU A 106 5.22 -4.48 5.65
C LEU A 106 5.69 -5.32 6.84
N ILE A 107 4.83 -5.60 7.82
CA ILE A 107 5.16 -6.46 8.97
C ILE A 107 5.61 -7.86 8.50
N GLY A 108 4.92 -8.42 7.50
CA GLY A 108 5.30 -9.68 6.87
C GLY A 108 6.70 -9.63 6.25
N SER A 109 7.08 -8.51 5.63
CA SER A 109 8.42 -8.31 5.08
C SER A 109 9.48 -8.32 6.18
N TRP A 110 9.24 -7.60 7.27
CA TRP A 110 10.15 -7.52 8.42
C TRP A 110 10.35 -8.87 9.10
N LEU A 111 9.29 -9.67 9.22
CA LEU A 111 9.38 -11.03 9.77
C LEU A 111 10.16 -12.00 8.86
N MET A 112 10.26 -11.69 7.56
CA MET A 112 10.98 -12.51 6.58
C MET A 112 12.42 -12.05 6.34
N ALA A 113 12.78 -10.86 6.80
CA ALA A 113 14.14 -10.34 6.72
C ALA A 113 15.08 -11.11 7.68
N PRO A 114 16.34 -11.35 7.31
CA PRO A 114 17.35 -11.90 8.21
C PRO A 114 17.63 -10.88 9.34
N GLY A 115 17.50 -11.33 10.58
CA GLY A 115 17.89 -10.57 11.78
C GLY A 115 19.36 -10.67 12.09
#